data_AF-A0A0G1Z0I8-F1
#
_entry.id   AF-A0A0G1Z0I8-F1
#
_cell.length_a   1.000
_cell.length_b   1.000
_cell.length_c   1.000
_cell.angle_alpha   90.00
_cell.angle_beta   90.00
_cell.angle_gamma   90.00
#
_symmetry.space_group_name_H-M   'P 1'
#
loop_
_entity.id
_entity.type
_entity.pdbx_description
1 polymer ?
#
loop_
_entity_poly.entity_id
_entity_poly.type
_entity_poly.pdbx_seq_one_letter_code
_entity_poly.pdbx_strand_id
1 'polypeptide(L)' 'MSGAKNNDIGKIIDELLHLGEDAEELKFWKNIFEDLAPEEQEKLRANLEGEIEELKKLRKL' A
#
# COMPACT_ATOMS: atom_id res chain seq x y z
N MET A 1 18.50 2.10 -11.68
CA MET A 1 17.86 3.26 -11.02
C MET A 1 16.42 2.87 -10.71
N SER A 2 16.16 2.27 -9.54
CA SER A 2 14.83 1.72 -9.21
C SER A 2 14.22 2.30 -7.92
N GLY A 3 14.95 3.14 -7.19
CA GLY A 3 14.55 3.61 -5.86
C GLY A 3 13.39 4.61 -5.79
N ALA A 4 12.93 5.17 -6.92
CA ALA A 4 11.84 6.16 -6.91
C ALA A 4 10.45 5.53 -6.80
N LYS A 5 10.22 4.35 -7.41
CA LYS A 5 8.90 3.69 -7.43
C LYS A 5 8.52 3.03 -6.11
N ASN A 6 9.52 2.59 -5.32
CA ASN A 6 9.32 2.05 -3.97
C ASN A 6 8.90 3.10 -2.94
N ASN A 7 9.13 4.39 -3.21
CA ASN A 7 8.74 5.43 -2.27
C ASN A 7 7.22 5.63 -2.21
N ASP A 8 6.48 5.34 -3.28
CA ASP A 8 5.04 5.59 -3.29
C ASP A 8 4.28 4.44 -2.62
N ILE A 9 4.60 3.18 -2.94
CA ILE A 9 4.00 2.03 -2.24
C ILE A 9 4.44 1.96 -0.78
N GLY A 10 5.69 2.35 -0.47
CA GLY A 10 6.19 2.41 0.89
C GLY A 10 5.37 3.34 1.78
N LYS A 11 5.01 4.53 1.28
CA LYS A 11 4.17 5.49 2.02
C LYS A 11 2.76 4.97 2.28
N ILE A 12 2.14 4.35 1.26
CA ILE A 12 0.80 3.76 1.38
C ILE A 12 0.79 2.69 2.48
N ILE A 13 1.81 1.82 2.47
CA ILE A 13 1.96 0.76 3.48
C ILE A 13 2.19 1.33 4.87
N ASP A 14 3.08 2.33 5.01
CA ASP A 14 3.33 2.98 6.29
C ASP A 14 2.07 3.66 6.85
N GLU A 15 1.23 4.22 5.99
CA GLU A 15 -0.05 4.81 6.37
C GLU A 15 -1.08 3.75 6.80
N LEU A 16 -1.22 2.65 6.07
CA LEU A 16 -2.09 1.53 6.46
C LEU A 16 -1.66 0.91 7.80
N LEU A 17 -0.35 0.74 8.02
CA LEU A 17 0.20 0.32 9.30
C LEU A 17 -0.17 1.29 10.44
N HIS A 18 -0.11 2.60 10.19
CA HIS A 18 -0.54 3.60 11.16
C HIS A 18 -2.06 3.55 11.42
N LEU A 19 -2.83 3.20 10.39
CA LEU A 19 -4.25 2.89 10.49
C LEU A 19 -4.50 1.50 11.10
N GLY A 20 -3.48 0.77 11.55
CA GLY A 20 -3.63 -0.47 12.33
C GLY A 20 -3.98 -1.71 11.50
N GLU A 21 -3.74 -1.67 10.19
CA GLU A 21 -3.81 -2.85 9.31
C GLU A 21 -2.68 -3.86 9.60
N ASP A 22 -2.85 -5.08 9.08
CA ASP A 22 -1.95 -6.20 9.35
C ASP A 22 -0.55 -5.98 8.74
N ALA A 23 0.46 -5.93 9.61
CA ALA A 23 1.84 -5.71 9.21
C ALA A 23 2.45 -6.87 8.43
N GLU A 24 2.03 -8.11 8.66
CA GLU A 24 2.53 -9.28 7.92
C GLU A 24 2.01 -9.25 6.48
N GLU A 25 0.72 -8.94 6.31
CA GLU A 25 0.09 -8.79 5.00
C GLU A 25 0.73 -7.65 4.20
N LEU A 26 0.83 -6.46 4.78
CA LEU A 26 1.42 -5.31 4.10
C LEU A 26 2.90 -5.54 3.75
N LYS A 27 3.65 -6.24 4.61
CA LYS A 27 5.02 -6.63 4.31
C LYS A 27 5.07 -7.62 3.14
N PHE A 28 4.15 -8.57 3.06
CA PHE A 28 4.04 -9.48 1.92
C PHE A 28 3.82 -8.69 0.62
N TRP A 29 2.82 -7.79 0.61
CA TRP A 29 2.53 -6.95 -0.55
C TRP A 29 3.73 -6.09 -0.97
N LYS A 30 4.44 -5.47 -0.02
CA LYS A 30 5.68 -4.72 -0.30
C LYS A 30 6.74 -5.55 -0.99
N ASN A 31 6.92 -6.79 -0.53
CA ASN A 31 8.00 -7.66 -1.01
C ASN A 31 7.76 -8.13 -2.44
N ILE A 32 6.50 -8.42 -2.80
CA ILE A 32 6.18 -8.90 -4.15
C ILE A 32 5.91 -7.77 -5.14
N PHE A 33 5.74 -6.53 -4.66
CA PHE A 33 5.31 -5.39 -5.47
C PHE A 33 6.18 -5.17 -6.73
N GLU A 34 7.50 -5.24 -6.60
CA GLU A 34 8.41 -5.02 -7.73
C GLU A 34 8.37 -6.16 -8.76
N ASP A 35 7.92 -7.34 -8.35
CA ASP A 35 7.80 -8.53 -9.20
C ASP A 35 6.46 -8.59 -9.94
N LEU A 36 5.46 -7.79 -9.53
CA LEU A 36 4.16 -7.71 -10.17
C LEU A 36 4.23 -7.04 -11.54
N ALA A 37 3.33 -7.43 -12.45
CA ALA A 37 3.18 -6.73 -13.72
C ALA A 37 2.73 -5.27 -13.49
N PRO A 38 3.05 -4.32 -14.39
CA PRO A 38 2.72 -2.90 -14.20
C PRO A 38 1.24 -2.63 -13.90
N GLU A 39 0.33 -3.34 -14.56
CA GLU A 39 -1.11 -3.29 -14.34
C GLU A 39 -1.54 -3.83 -12.98
N GLU A 40 -0.84 -4.85 -12.47
CA GLU A 40 -1.07 -5.40 -11.13
C GLU A 40 -0.53 -4.47 -10.05
N GLN A 41 0.61 -3.83 -10.29
CA GLN A 41 1.14 -2.78 -9.43
C GLN A 41 0.16 -1.62 -9.30
N GLU A 42 -0.42 -1.16 -10.41
CA GLU A 42 -1.42 -0.09 -10.41
C GLU A 42 -2.69 -0.49 -9.65
N LYS A 43 -3.22 -1.70 -9.91
CA LYS A 43 -4.38 -2.23 -9.19
C LYS A 43 -4.14 -2.35 -7.69
N LEU A 44 -3.00 -2.92 -7.29
CA LEU A 44 -2.66 -3.07 -5.88
C LEU A 44 -2.54 -1.70 -5.21
N ARG A 45 -1.90 -0.73 -5.88
CA ARG A 45 -1.78 0.63 -5.36
C ARG A 45 -3.14 1.29 -5.17
N ALA A 46 -4.02 1.21 -6.17
CA ALA A 46 -5.36 1.76 -6.10
C ALA A 46 -6.23 1.10 -5.02
N ASN A 47 -6.11 -0.21 -4.83
CA ASN A 47 -6.82 -0.95 -3.78
C ASN A 47 -6.39 -0.47 -2.39
N LEU A 48 -5.08 -0.42 -2.13
CA LEU A 48 -4.52 0.02 -0.84
C LEU A 48 -4.85 1.50 -0.55
N GLU A 49 -4.82 2.36 -1.57
CA GLU A 49 -5.28 3.76 -1.44
C GLU A 49 -6.77 3.85 -1.10
N GLY A 50 -7.61 3.00 -1.72
CA GLY A 50 -9.03 2.88 -1.41
C GLY A 50 -9.27 2.45 0.04
N GLU A 51 -8.52 1.46 0.52
CA GLU A 51 -8.57 1.02 1.93
C GLU A 51 -8.21 2.15 2.90
N ILE A 52 -7.17 2.94 2.61
CA ILE A 52 -6.82 4.13 3.42
C ILE A 52 -8.02 5.07 3.52
N GLU A 53 -8.68 5.38 2.40
CA GLU A 53 -9.84 6.27 2.41
C GLU A 53 -10.99 5.72 3.25
N GLU A 54 -11.29 4.43 3.13
CA GLU A 54 -12.34 3.76 3.90
C GLU A 54 -12.04 3.77 5.40
N LEU A 55 -10.81 3.42 5.77
CA LEU A 55 -10.36 3.42 7.16
C LEU A 55 -10.39 4.82 7.78
N LYS A 56 -9.98 5.85 7.03
CA LYS A 56 -10.11 7.26 7.48
C LYS A 56 -11.56 7.65 7.71
N LYS A 57 -12.46 7.33 6.78
CA LYS A 57 -13.91 7.57 6.92
C LYS A 57 -14.48 6.88 8.17
N LEU A 58 -14.13 5.62 8.40
CA LEU A 58 -14.58 4.85 9.56
C LEU A 58 -14.06 5.42 10.89
N ARG A 59 -12.82 5.93 10.90
CA ARG A 59 -12.17 6.50 12.09
C ARG A 59 -12.49 7.97 12.33
N LYS A 60 -13.22 8.63 11.42
CA LYS A 60 -13.47 10.08 11.42
C LYS A 60 -12.16 10.91 11.38
N LEU A 61 -11.15 10.39 10.67
CA LEU A 61 -9.86 11.03 10.44
C LEU A 61 -9.88 11.86 9.14
#